data_AF-A0A945LHE9-F1
#
_entry.id   AF-A0A945LHE9-F1
#
_cell.length_a   1.000
_cell.length_b   1.000
_cell.length_c   1.000
_cell.angle_alpha   90.00
_cell.angle_beta   90.00
_cell.angle_gamma   90.00
#
_symmetry.space_group_name_H-M   'P 1'
#
loop_
_entity.id
_entity.type
_entity.pdbx_description
1 polymer ?
#
loop_
_entity_poly.entity_id
_entity_poly.type
_entity_poly.pdbx_seq_one_letter_code
_entity_poly.pdbx_strand_id
1 'polypeptide(L)'
;MVDAMLARRGGVHMTRHSESPAAENLKSMAEDGFGVAWVASMRVRRTTSEKPLVPAGDESWRIPVDIRLFRAAGPLPGVAEDFWNLIESQTELSP
;
A
#
# COMPACT_ATOMS: atom_id res chain seq x y z
N MET A 1 14.18 -5.42 0.28
CA MET A 1 12.78 -5.93 0.25
C MET A 1 12.33 -6.27 -1.16
N VAL A 2 12.50 -5.36 -2.13
CA VAL A 2 12.18 -5.60 -3.56
C VAL A 2 12.98 -6.76 -4.16
N ASP A 3 14.27 -6.87 -3.87
CA ASP A 3 15.12 -7.94 -4.44
C ASP A 3 14.71 -9.34 -3.96
N ALA A 4 14.23 -9.46 -2.73
CA ALA A 4 13.69 -10.72 -2.20
C ALA A 4 12.38 -11.12 -2.88
N MET A 5 11.64 -10.17 -3.47
CA MET A 5 10.42 -10.45 -4.24
C MET A 5 10.73 -10.86 -5.67
N LEU A 6 11.74 -10.23 -6.28
CA LEU A 6 12.24 -10.60 -7.60
C LEU A 6 12.89 -11.99 -7.58
N ALA A 7 13.65 -12.31 -6.53
CA ALA A 7 14.33 -13.60 -6.38
C ALA A 7 13.40 -14.78 -6.06
N ARG A 8 12.21 -14.53 -5.49
CA ARG A 8 11.28 -15.58 -5.02
C ARG A 8 10.46 -16.23 -6.13
N ARG A 9 10.55 -15.75 -7.37
CA ARG A 9 9.51 -16.01 -8.38
C ARG A 9 10.13 -16.56 -9.66
N GLY A 10 10.15 -17.89 -9.79
CA GLY A 10 10.57 -18.58 -11.02
C GLY A 10 9.56 -18.35 -12.15
N GLY A 11 10.07 -18.22 -13.38
CA GLY A 11 9.25 -18.18 -14.60
C GLY A 11 9.05 -16.80 -15.25
N VAL A 12 9.44 -15.70 -14.60
CA VAL A 12 9.39 -14.36 -15.20
C VAL A 12 10.73 -13.65 -15.00
N HIS A 13 11.37 -13.24 -16.09
CA HIS A 13 12.57 -12.41 -16.02
C HIS A 13 12.15 -10.95 -15.80
N MET A 14 12.39 -10.43 -14.59
CA MET A 14 12.16 -9.03 -14.25
C MET A 14 13.48 -8.38 -13.88
N THR A 15 13.74 -7.22 -14.49
CA THR A 15 14.88 -6.38 -14.13
C THR A 15 14.36 -5.15 -13.40
N ARG A 16 15.00 -4.82 -12.28
CA ARG A 16 14.64 -3.63 -11.50
C ARG A 16 15.00 -2.38 -12.30
N HIS A 17 13.98 -1.66 -12.77
CA HIS A 17 14.15 -0.44 -13.58
C HIS A 17 14.19 0.84 -12.74
N SER A 18 13.41 0.93 -11.66
CA SER A 18 13.31 2.14 -10.83
C SER A 18 13.03 1.79 -9.36
N GLU A 19 13.54 2.60 -8.44
CA GLU A 19 13.18 2.59 -7.03
C GLU A 19 12.87 4.02 -6.58
N SER A 20 11.75 4.18 -5.89
CA SER A 20 11.38 5.46 -5.30
C SER A 20 10.76 5.23 -3.92
N PRO A 21 11.12 6.03 -2.91
CA PRO A 21 10.45 6.01 -1.61
C PRO A 21 9.03 6.61 -1.66
N ALA A 22 8.72 7.37 -2.71
CA ALA A 22 7.39 7.93 -2.93
C ALA A 22 6.53 6.97 -3.75
N ALA A 23 5.49 6.41 -3.12
CA ALA A 23 4.57 5.48 -3.77
C ALA A 23 3.86 6.08 -5.01
N GLU A 24 3.69 7.39 -5.06
CA GLU A 24 3.03 8.07 -6.20
C GLU A 24 3.87 7.98 -7.48
N ASN A 25 5.19 8.12 -7.38
CA ASN A 25 6.08 8.04 -8.53
C ASN A 25 6.02 6.66 -9.18
N LEU A 26 6.00 5.60 -8.36
CA LEU A 26 5.87 4.22 -8.85
C LEU A 26 4.51 3.97 -9.51
N LYS A 27 3.44 4.57 -8.97
CA LYS A 27 2.09 4.51 -9.55
C LYS A 27 2.06 5.19 -10.92
N SER A 28 2.53 6.43 -11.03
CA SER A 28 2.57 7.17 -12.31
C SER A 28 3.39 6.42 -13.36
N MET A 29 4.54 5.87 -12.99
CA MET A 29 5.35 5.07 -13.92
C MET A 29 4.60 3.83 -14.44
N ALA A 30 3.82 3.17 -13.59
CA ALA A 30 2.99 2.03 -14.01
C ALA A 30 1.81 2.48 -14.89
N GLU A 31 1.17 3.61 -14.60
CA GLU A 31 0.08 4.20 -15.40
C GLU A 31 0.55 4.61 -16.80
N ASP A 32 1.80 5.09 -16.90
CA ASP A 32 2.45 5.45 -18.17
C ASP A 32 2.96 4.23 -18.96
N GLY A 33 2.91 3.03 -18.37
CA GLY A 33 3.28 1.77 -19.04
C GLY A 33 4.76 1.41 -18.97
N PHE A 34 5.53 2.01 -18.04
CA PHE A 34 6.96 1.70 -17.87
C PHE A 34 7.22 0.36 -17.16
N GLY A 35 6.19 -0.39 -16.78
CA GLY A 35 6.32 -1.74 -16.25
C GLY A 35 5.32 -2.06 -15.14
N VAL A 36 5.75 -2.91 -14.20
CA VAL A 36 4.94 -3.38 -13.07
C VAL A 36 5.46 -2.73 -11.78
N ALA A 37 4.53 -2.28 -10.93
CA ALA A 37 4.85 -1.73 -9.62
C ALA A 37 4.01 -2.38 -8.51
N TRP A 38 4.60 -2.58 -7.35
CA TRP A 38 3.87 -2.89 -6.12
C TRP A 38 3.45 -1.59 -5.43
N VAL A 39 2.15 -1.32 -5.42
CA VAL A 39 1.55 -0.14 -4.78
C VAL A 39 0.42 -0.58 -3.85
N ALA A 40 0.16 0.20 -2.79
CA ALA A 40 -0.95 -0.09 -1.88
C ALA A 40 -2.29 -0.03 -2.62
N SER A 41 -3.14 -1.03 -2.41
CA SER A 41 -4.44 -1.16 -3.10
C SER A 41 -5.33 0.08 -2.96
N MET A 42 -5.29 0.75 -1.81
CA MET A 42 -6.02 2.00 -1.58
C MET A 42 -5.64 3.12 -2.57
N ARG A 43 -4.40 3.13 -3.08
CA ARG A 43 -3.92 4.11 -4.06
C ARG A 43 -4.32 3.79 -5.50
N VAL A 44 -4.79 2.56 -5.77
CA VAL A 44 -5.25 2.14 -7.10
C VAL A 44 -6.70 2.55 -7.37
N ARG A 45 -7.47 2.92 -6.33
CA ARG A 45 -8.89 3.30 -6.46
C ARG A 45 -9.16 4.55 -7.31
N ARG A 46 -8.12 5.32 -7.67
CA ARG A 46 -8.22 6.58 -8.43
C ARG A 46 -7.41 6.56 -9.73
N THR A 47 -7.32 5.41 -10.39
CA THR A 47 -6.72 5.35 -11.73
C THR A 47 -7.66 5.97 -12.76
N THR A 48 -7.09 6.67 -13.74
CA THR A 48 -7.86 7.26 -14.86
C THR A 48 -8.56 6.17 -15.67
N SER A 49 -9.79 6.44 -16.14
CA SER A 49 -10.60 5.50 -16.93
C SER A 49 -9.97 5.09 -18.27
N GLU A 50 -9.06 5.91 -18.79
CA GLU A 50 -8.37 5.66 -20.07
C GLU A 50 -7.26 4.59 -19.98
N LYS A 51 -6.59 4.47 -18.83
CA LYS A 51 -5.51 3.51 -18.60
C LYS A 51 -5.59 2.97 -17.16
N PRO A 52 -6.58 2.10 -16.87
CA PRO A 52 -6.72 1.55 -15.54
C PRO A 52 -5.55 0.61 -15.24
N LEU A 53 -4.97 0.73 -14.04
CA LEU A 53 -4.05 -0.28 -13.55
C LEU A 53 -4.81 -1.57 -13.27
N VAL A 54 -4.22 -2.68 -13.68
CA VAL A 54 -4.76 -4.03 -13.45
C VAL A 54 -3.81 -4.85 -12.60
N PRO A 55 -4.32 -5.83 -11.83
CA PRO A 55 -3.45 -6.78 -11.13
C PRO A 55 -2.52 -7.49 -12.13
N ALA A 56 -1.21 -7.43 -11.90
CA ALA A 56 -0.21 -8.04 -12.78
C ALA A 56 -0.05 -9.56 -12.57
N GLY A 57 -0.58 -10.11 -11.49
CA GLY A 57 -0.46 -11.53 -11.13
C GLY A 57 -1.51 -11.96 -10.12
N ASP A 58 -1.41 -13.22 -9.70
CA ASP A 58 -2.31 -13.83 -8.72
C ASP A 58 -2.08 -13.29 -7.29
N GLU A 59 -2.73 -13.89 -6.31
CA GLU A 59 -2.63 -13.46 -4.92
C GLU A 59 -1.23 -13.64 -4.32
N SER A 60 -0.42 -14.56 -4.84
CA SER A 60 0.98 -14.73 -4.41
C SER A 60 1.82 -13.50 -4.76
N TRP A 61 1.34 -12.65 -5.67
CA TRP A 61 1.99 -11.39 -6.01
C TRP A 61 1.71 -10.28 -5.01
N ARG A 62 0.71 -10.44 -4.14
CA ARG A 62 0.27 -9.43 -3.18
C ARG A 62 1.08 -9.55 -1.88
N ILE A 63 1.38 -8.40 -1.30
CA ILE A 63 2.10 -8.30 -0.02
C ILE A 63 1.06 -7.80 0.98
N PRO A 64 0.68 -8.61 1.99
CA PRO A 64 -0.26 -8.15 2.99
C PRO A 64 0.36 -7.01 3.81
N VAL A 65 -0.41 -5.94 4.00
CA VAL A 65 -0.01 -4.77 4.80
C VAL A 65 -1.17 -4.38 5.71
N ASP A 66 -0.84 -4.05 6.95
CA ASP A 66 -1.82 -3.58 7.95
C ASP A 66 -1.64 -2.09 8.20
N ILE A 67 -2.76 -1.36 8.32
CA ILE A 67 -2.76 0.00 8.84
C ILE A 67 -3.02 -0.09 10.34
N ARG A 68 -2.12 0.44 11.15
CA ARG A 68 -2.20 0.39 12.62
C ARG A 68 -2.10 1.79 13.20
N LEU A 69 -2.90 2.04 14.22
CA LEU A 69 -2.84 3.24 15.02
C LEU A 69 -2.01 2.97 16.28
N PHE A 70 -1.14 3.89 16.65
CA PHE A 70 -0.28 3.77 17.82
C PHE A 70 -0.57 4.89 18.81
N ARG A 71 -0.82 4.51 20.06
CA ARG A 71 -1.04 5.41 21.19
C ARG A 71 0.11 5.28 22.17
N ALA A 72 0.54 6.39 22.78
CA ALA A 72 1.50 6.32 23.89
C ALA A 72 0.86 5.58 25.08
N ALA A 73 1.63 4.76 25.78
CA ALA A 73 1.11 4.00 26.92
C ALA A 73 0.80 4.88 28.15
N GLY A 74 1.37 6.09 28.20
CA GLY A 74 1.15 7.05 29.28
C GLY A 74 -0.06 7.97 29.05
N PRO A 75 -0.45 8.76 30.06
CA PRO A 75 -1.56 9.68 29.95
C PRO A 75 -1.29 10.74 28.88
N LEU A 76 -2.28 10.97 28.02
CA LEU A 76 -2.25 12.02 27.01
C LEU A 76 -3.03 13.26 27.49
N PRO A 77 -2.82 14.43 26.88
CA PRO A 77 -3.69 15.58 27.09
C PRO A 77 -5.16 15.22 26.77
N GLY A 78 -6.12 15.82 27.49
CA GLY A 78 -7.54 15.47 27.36
C GLY A 78 -8.08 15.43 25.93
N VAL A 79 -7.70 16.40 25.09
CA VAL A 79 -8.08 16.43 23.66
C VAL A 79 -7.61 15.20 22.87
N ALA A 80 -6.45 14.65 23.20
CA ALA A 80 -5.93 13.46 22.56
C ALA A 80 -6.65 12.20 23.08
N GLU A 81 -7.00 12.15 24.37
CA GLU A 81 -7.84 11.08 24.92
C GLU A 81 -9.24 11.07 24.29
N ASP A 82 -9.86 12.24 24.14
CA ASP A 82 -11.16 12.38 23.47
C ASP A 82 -11.10 11.89 22.01
N PHE A 83 -10.00 12.17 21.30
CA PHE A 83 -9.76 11.67 19.95
C PHE A 83 -9.61 10.14 19.91
N TRP A 84 -8.90 9.54 20.86
CA TRP A 84 -8.77 8.09 20.95
C TRP A 84 -10.10 7.41 21.26
N ASN A 85 -10.88 7.96 22.21
CA ASN A 85 -12.23 7.49 22.50
C ASN A 85 -13.15 7.54 21.27
N LEU A 86 -13.04 8.62 20.47
CA LEU A 86 -13.78 8.73 19.21
C LEU A 86 -13.37 7.64 18.21
N ILE A 87 -12.06 7.43 17.99
CA ILE A 87 -11.58 6.40 17.07
C ILE A 87 -12.01 5.00 17.51
N GLU A 88 -11.90 4.67 18.79
CA GLU A 88 -12.30 3.37 19.33
C GLU A 88 -13.79 3.11 19.06
N SER A 89 -14.66 4.10 19.28
CA SER A 89 -16.09 4.00 18.97
C SER A 89 -16.41 3.80 17.47
N GLN A 90 -15.53 4.26 16.57
CA GLN A 90 -15.68 4.09 15.12
C GLN A 90 -15.07 2.77 14.61
N THR A 91 -14.11 2.21 15.34
CA THR A 91 -13.38 0.99 14.94
C THR A 91 -14.20 -0.26 15.25
N GLU A 92 -15.05 -0.24 16.28
CA GLU A 92 -16.00 -1.34 16.58
C GLU A 92 -17.09 -1.54 15.51
N LEU A 93 -17.17 -0.67 14.49
CA LEU A 93 -18.18 -0.69 13.43
C LEU A 93 -17.72 -1.28 12.09
N SER A 94 -16.54 -1.89 11.98
CA SER A 94 -16.13 -2.59 10.76
C SER A 94 -15.82 -4.07 11.03
N PRO A 95 -16.64 -5.02 10.52
CA PRO A 95 -16.29 -6.45 10.48
C PRO A 95 -15.17 -6.74 9.47
#